data_AF-A0A850T676-F1
#
_entry.id   AF-A0A850T676-F1
#
_cell.length_a   1.000
_cell.length_b   1.000
_cell.length_c   1.000
_cell.angle_alpha   90.00
_cell.angle_beta   90.00
_cell.angle_gamma   90.00
#
_symmetry.space_group_name_H-M   'P 1'
#
loop_
_entity.id
_entity.type
_entity.pdbx_description
1 polymer ?
#
loop_
_entity_poly.entity_id
_entity_poly.type
_entity_poly.pdbx_seq_one_letter_code
_entity_poly.pdbx_strand_id
1 'polypeptide(L)' 'MAVSKELLEILVCPKCKGPVELTETEDGLICNTCALKYEIRDDIPIMLIDEAIPVKQ' A
#
# COMPACT_ATOMS: atom_id res chain seq x y z
N MET A 1 -16.34 -2.65 -25.39
CA MET A 1 -15.45 -3.43 -24.50
C MET A 1 -14.33 -2.49 -24.11
N ALA A 2 -14.55 -1.62 -23.11
CA ALA A 2 -14.47 -1.89 -21.68
C ALA A 2 -13.03 -2.23 -21.25
N VAL A 3 -12.49 -1.38 -20.37
CA VAL A 3 -11.18 -1.37 -19.69
C VAL A 3 -10.11 -0.51 -20.40
N SER A 4 -10.16 0.81 -20.12
CA SER A 4 -9.16 1.83 -20.50
C SER A 4 -7.85 1.67 -19.70
N LYS A 5 -6.73 2.10 -20.29
CA LYS A 5 -5.34 1.97 -19.77
C LYS A 5 -5.05 2.60 -18.40
N GLU A 6 -6.02 3.27 -17.78
CA GLU A 6 -5.98 3.81 -16.42
C GLU A 6 -6.21 2.73 -15.33
N LEU A 7 -6.56 1.50 -15.71
CA LEU A 7 -6.81 0.38 -14.78
C LEU A 7 -5.58 -0.26 -14.10
N LEU A 8 -4.40 0.35 -14.27
CA LEU A 8 -3.11 -0.11 -13.73
C LEU A 8 -2.37 1.05 -13.02
N GLU A 9 -3.08 1.82 -12.21
CA GLU A 9 -2.49 2.81 -11.29
C GLU A 9 -1.73 2.08 -10.16
N ILE A 10 -0.52 1.62 -10.51
CA ILE A 10 0.73 1.60 -9.76
C ILE A 10 0.56 1.72 -8.21
N LEU A 11 0.48 0.56 -7.54
CA LEU A 11 0.43 0.37 -6.08
C LEU A 11 -0.77 1.06 -5.40
N VAL A 12 -1.84 0.29 -5.23
CA VAL A 12 -2.99 0.65 -4.40
C VAL A 12 -3.09 -0.27 -3.19
N CYS A 13 -3.67 0.23 -2.10
CA CYS A 13 -3.84 -0.55 -0.88
C CYS A 13 -4.71 -1.80 -1.16
N PRO A 14 -4.30 -3.01 -0.75
CA PRO A 14 -5.06 -4.24 -0.99
C PRO A 14 -6.43 -4.24 -0.29
N LYS A 15 -6.59 -3.45 0.79
CA LYS A 15 -7.82 -3.40 1.59
C LYS A 15 -8.86 -2.42 1.05
N CYS A 16 -8.47 -1.19 0.74
CA CYS A 16 -9.39 -0.12 0.33
C CYS A 16 -9.26 0.29 -1.14
N LYS A 17 -8.25 -0.22 -1.85
CA LYS A 17 -7.88 0.19 -3.21
C LYS A 17 -7.60 1.69 -3.35
N GLY A 18 -7.33 2.37 -2.23
CA GLY A 18 -6.90 3.76 -2.20
C GLY A 18 -5.40 3.91 -2.44
N PRO A 19 -4.91 5.16 -2.58
CA PRO A 19 -3.49 5.43 -2.76
C PRO A 19 -2.69 5.01 -1.53
N VAL A 20 -1.46 4.55 -1.77
CA VAL A 20 -0.43 4.33 -0.74
C VAL A 20 0.77 5.22 -1.02
N GLU A 21 1.42 5.67 0.04
CA GLU A 21 2.61 6.53 -0.02
C GLU A 21 3.81 5.76 0.51
N LEU A 22 4.97 5.94 -0.11
CA LEU A 22 6.22 5.39 0.41
C LEU A 22 6.63 6.17 1.67
N THR A 23 7.10 5.47 2.70
CA THR A 23 7.67 6.10 3.89
C THR A 23 8.92 6.92 3.54
N GLU A 24 9.23 7.97 4.30
CA GLU A 24 10.45 8.78 4.10
C GLU A 24 11.74 7.96 4.13
N THR A 25 11.72 6.85 4.88
CA THR A 25 12.82 5.88 5.04
C THR A 25 12.85 4.81 3.96
N GLU A 26 11.90 4.84 3.02
CA GLU A 26 11.74 3.87 1.92
C GLU A 26 11.62 2.40 2.39
N ASP A 27 11.33 2.17 3.68
CA ASP A 27 11.18 0.83 4.30
C ASP A 27 9.73 0.32 4.32
N GLY A 28 8.78 1.11 3.81
CA GLY A 28 7.38 0.72 3.84
C GLY A 28 6.47 1.58 2.97
N LEU A 29 5.23 1.12 2.85
CA LEU A 29 4.12 1.80 2.19
C LEU A 29 3.04 2.09 3.23
N ILE A 30 2.69 3.35 3.42
CA ILE A 30 1.64 3.80 4.31
C ILE A 30 0.37 4.08 3.51
N CYS A 31 -0.74 3.53 3.98
CA CYS A 31 -2.07 3.90 3.51
C CYS A 31 -2.74 4.83 4.53
N ASN A 32 -2.85 6.12 4.21
CA ASN A 32 -3.53 7.09 5.09
C ASN A 32 -5.02 6.78 5.28
N THR A 33 -5.67 6.19 4.27
CA THR A 33 -7.10 5.87 4.34
C THR A 33 -7.40 4.74 5.33
N CYS A 34 -6.56 3.71 5.36
CA CYS A 34 -6.70 2.59 6.29
C CYS A 34 -5.92 2.77 7.59
N ALA A 35 -5.05 3.79 7.66
CA ALA A 35 -4.04 3.94 8.70
C ALA A 35 -3.24 2.64 8.91
N LEU A 36 -2.76 2.05 7.80
CA LEU A 36 -1.97 0.82 7.80
C LEU A 36 -0.61 1.09 7.15
N LYS A 37 0.46 0.55 7.73
CA LYS A 37 1.81 0.50 7.17
C LYS A 37 2.09 -0.93 6.71
N TYR A 38 2.50 -1.08 5.47
CA TYR A 38 3.02 -2.30 4.88
C TYR A 38 4.55 -2.20 4.85
N GLU A 39 5.26 -3.10 5.50
CA GLU A 39 6.73 -3.09 5.50
C GLU A 39 7.31 -3.63 4.19
N ILE A 40 8.50 -3.17 3.82
CA ILE A 40 9.31 -3.71 2.73
C ILE A 40 10.42 -4.55 3.35
N ARG A 41 10.44 -5.85 3.03
CA ARG A 41 11.48 -6.79 3.48
C ARG A 41 12.14 -7.39 2.25
N ASP A 42 13.48 -7.39 2.21
CA ASP A 42 14.25 -7.89 1.06
C ASP A 42 13.84 -7.23 -0.28
N ASP A 43 13.63 -5.91 -0.28
CA ASP A 43 13.13 -5.14 -1.44
C ASP A 43 11.71 -5.54 -1.91
N ILE A 44 10.99 -6.37 -1.15
CA ILE A 44 9.64 -6.85 -1.47
C ILE A 44 8.62 -6.23 -0.49
N PRO A 45 7.62 -5.47 -0.99
CA PRO A 45 6.56 -4.93 -0.14
C PRO A 45 5.62 -6.03 0.34
N ILE A 46 5.54 -6.20 1.66
CA ILE A 46 4.62 -7.15 2.31
C ILE A 46 3.22 -6.53 2.35
N MET A 47 2.51 -6.62 1.23
CA MET A 47 1.13 -6.16 1.07
C MET A 47 0.08 -7.16 1.61
N LEU A 48 0.39 -7.81 2.73
CA LEU A 48 -0.57 -8.70 3.40
C LEU A 48 -1.32 -7.92 4.47
N ILE A 49 -2.64 -8.00 4.47
CA ILE A 49 -3.50 -7.27 5.41
C ILE A 49 -3.25 -7.77 6.84
N ASP A 50 -2.96 -9.07 7.02
CA ASP A 50 -2.64 -9.68 8.31
C ASP A 50 -1.28 -9.23 8.88
N GLU A 51 -0.30 -8.93 8.01
CA GLU A 51 1.02 -8.42 8.41
C GLU A 51 1.06 -6.89 8.48
N ALA A 52 -0.02 -6.21 8.06
CA ALA A 52 -0.07 -4.76 8.01
C ALA A 52 -0.09 -4.17 9.43
N ILE A 53 0.82 -3.23 9.69
CA ILE A 53 0.96 -2.60 11.00
C ILE A 53 0.01 -1.40 11.09
N PRO A 54 -0.94 -1.36 12.03
CA PRO A 54 -1.80 -0.19 12.21
C PRO A 54 -0.99 1.01 12.71
N VAL A 55 -1.00 2.09 11.94
CA VAL A 55 -0.29 3.35 12.26
C VAL A 55 -1.14 4.26 13.15
N LYS A 56 -2.10 3.69 13.89
CA LYS A 56 -2.94 4.43 14.82
C LYS A 56 -2.05 5.18 15.82
N GLN A 57 -2.10 6.51 15.74
CA GLN A 57 -1.60 7.41 16.78
C GLN A 57 -2.31 7.14 18.11
#